data_AF-A0A8J3EC07-F1
#
_entry.id   AF-A0A8J3EC07-F1
#
_cell.length_a   1.000
_cell.length_b   1.000
_cell.length_c   1.000
_cell.angle_alpha   90.00
_cell.angle_beta   90.00
_cell.angle_gamma   90.00
#
_symmetry.space_group_name_H-M   'P 1'
#
loop_
_entity.id
_entity.type
_entity.pdbx_description
1 polymer ?
#
loop_
_entity_poly.entity_id
_entity_poly.type
_entity_poly.pdbx_seq_one_letter_code
_entity_poly.pdbx_strand_id
1 'polypeptide(L)'
;MWNLLLWTLAWFPLVIAPAHAQAGGGGDILIQLMPLVLIFAVFYFLLIRPQQRKMREHREMLLSLKRNDRIVTGGGIVGRITNVRDNSDEIEVEIAPNVRVTVVRGTISSVIRAEGSGAPTGTAPAKAG
;
A
#
# COMPACT_ATOMS: atom_id res chain seq x y z
N MET A 1 11.95 -5.57 19.65
CA MET A 1 12.71 -4.33 19.45
C MET A 1 12.03 -3.07 19.98
N TRP A 2 10.80 -3.16 20.53
CA TRP A 2 10.13 -2.05 21.24
C TRP A 2 10.44 -2.05 22.76
N ASN A 3 10.73 -3.23 23.34
CA ASN A 3 11.05 -3.37 24.77
C ASN A 3 12.52 -3.05 25.12
N LEU A 4 13.36 -2.71 24.15
CA LEU A 4 14.75 -2.28 24.37
C LEU A 4 14.88 -0.77 24.63
N LEU A 5 13.83 -0.01 24.30
CA LEU A 5 13.80 1.46 24.40
C LEU A 5 13.13 1.97 25.68
N LEU A 6 12.40 1.10 26.39
CA LEU A 6 11.76 1.42 27.66
C LEU A 6 12.66 1.19 28.88
N TRP A 7 13.78 0.45 28.72
CA TRP A 7 14.67 0.10 29.83
C TRP A 7 15.89 1.01 29.99
N THR A 8 16.30 1.75 28.96
CA THR A 8 17.48 2.64 29.02
C THR A 8 17.21 3.97 29.74
N LEU A 9 15.93 4.30 30.02
CA LEU A 9 15.54 5.53 30.70
C LEU A 9 15.40 5.39 32.22
N ALA A 10 15.51 4.18 32.77
CA ALA A 10 15.31 3.96 34.21
C ALA A 10 16.61 3.94 35.05
N TRP A 11 17.80 3.96 34.43
CA TRP A 11 19.08 3.78 35.16
C TRP A 11 20.18 4.79 34.80
N PHE A 12 19.90 5.83 34.02
CA PHE A 12 20.96 6.76 33.60
C PHE A 12 20.86 8.10 34.37
N PRO A 13 21.66 8.32 35.43
CA PRO A 13 21.77 9.65 36.01
C PRO A 13 22.57 10.53 35.05
N LEU A 14 21.93 11.61 34.61
CA LEU A 14 22.49 12.96 34.65
C LEU A 14 23.96 13.12 34.21
N VAL A 15 24.17 13.31 32.89
CA VAL A 15 25.13 14.32 32.40
C VAL A 15 24.41 15.11 31.32
N ILE A 16 23.64 16.10 31.75
CA ILE A 16 23.15 17.16 30.88
C ILE A 16 24.28 18.19 30.86
N ALA A 17 25.10 18.18 29.80
CA ALA A 17 25.87 19.37 29.45
C ALA A 17 24.87 20.53 29.24
N PRO A 18 25.19 21.78 29.60
CA PRO A 18 24.30 22.89 29.30
C PRO A 18 24.29 23.08 27.79
N ALA A 19 23.32 22.46 27.12
CA ALA A 19 22.87 22.95 25.83
C ALA A 19 22.31 24.34 26.13
N HIS A 20 23.06 25.37 25.75
CA HIS A 20 22.59 26.74 25.76
C HIS A 20 21.33 26.80 24.88
N ALA A 21 20.17 26.66 25.52
CA ALA A 21 18.92 27.14 25.00
C ALA A 21 19.01 28.66 24.99
N GLN A 22 19.55 29.20 23.89
CA GLN A 22 19.51 30.62 23.62
C GLN A 22 18.03 30.99 23.42
N ALA A 23 17.45 31.64 24.42
CA ALA A 23 16.15 32.26 24.34
C ALA A 23 16.24 33.44 23.35
N GLY A 24 15.94 33.17 22.08
CA GLY A 24 15.72 34.16 21.03
C GLY A 24 14.24 34.21 20.65
N GLY A 25 13.69 35.42 20.53
CA GLY A 25 12.25 35.69 20.40
C GLY A 25 11.57 35.02 19.21
N GLY A 26 10.22 35.04 19.19
CA GLY A 26 9.33 34.22 18.32
C GLY A 26 9.59 34.11 16.80
N GLY A 27 10.57 34.83 16.24
CA GLY A 27 11.14 34.52 14.92
C GLY A 27 12.08 33.29 14.92
N ASP A 28 12.78 33.02 16.03
CA ASP A 28 13.68 31.87 16.21
C ASP A 28 12.90 30.55 16.28
N ILE A 29 11.67 30.57 16.82
CA ILE A 29 10.80 29.38 16.88
C ILE A 29 10.38 28.93 15.47
N LEU A 30 10.08 29.86 14.57
CA LEU A 30 9.76 29.54 13.17
C LEU A 30 10.99 29.00 12.42
N ILE A 31 12.16 29.57 12.67
CA ILE A 31 13.43 29.11 12.09
C ILE A 31 13.84 27.74 12.66
N GLN A 32 13.57 27.47 13.93
CA GLN A 32 13.86 26.19 14.61
C GLN A 32 12.84 25.09 14.28
N LEU A 33 11.59 25.45 13.95
CA LEU A 33 10.59 24.50 13.42
C LEU A 33 10.78 24.20 11.94
N MET A 34 11.50 25.04 11.19
CA MET A 34 11.74 24.85 9.75
C MET A 34 12.37 23.49 9.42
N PRO A 35 13.43 23.01 10.09
CA PRO A 35 14.02 21.69 9.82
C PRO A 35 13.06 20.54 10.15
N LEU A 36 12.28 20.68 11.23
CA LEU A 36 11.31 19.66 11.65
C LEU A 36 10.19 19.53 10.62
N VAL A 37 9.62 20.66 10.18
CA VAL A 37 8.58 20.70 9.15
C VAL A 37 9.10 20.17 7.80
N LEU A 38 10.34 20.49 7.43
CA LEU A 38 10.94 20.05 6.17
C LEU A 38 11.15 18.52 6.15
N ILE A 39 11.64 17.94 7.25
CA ILE A 39 11.76 16.47 7.39
C ILE A 39 10.38 15.81 7.33
N PHE A 40 9.40 16.31 8.09
CA PHE A 40 8.03 15.80 8.04
C PHE A 40 7.43 15.90 6.64
N ALA A 41 7.66 17.00 5.92
CA ALA A 41 7.17 17.19 4.56
C ALA A 41 7.75 16.16 3.58
N VAL A 42 9.05 15.88 3.65
CA VAL A 42 9.71 14.88 2.79
C VAL A 42 9.21 13.46 3.09
N PHE A 43 9.17 13.08 4.37
CA PHE A 43 8.66 11.76 4.77
C PHE A 43 7.16 11.58 4.47
N TYR A 44 6.35 12.61 4.69
CA TYR A 44 4.93 12.63 4.34
C TYR A 44 4.76 12.45 2.82
N PHE A 45 5.51 13.21 2.02
CA PHE A 45 5.41 13.15 0.57
C PHE A 45 5.86 11.80 -0.01
N LEU A 46 6.94 11.23 0.53
CA LEU A 46 7.46 9.95 0.05
C LEU A 46 6.62 8.75 0.46
N LEU A 47 5.92 8.75 1.59
CA LEU A 47 5.20 7.56 2.10
C LEU A 47 3.70 7.57 1.78
N ILE A 48 3.04 8.73 1.84
CA ILE A 48 1.58 8.83 1.58
C ILE A 48 1.27 8.74 0.09
N ARG A 49 2.09 9.34 -0.78
CA ARG A 49 1.88 9.30 -2.23
C ARG A 49 1.94 7.89 -2.83
N PRO A 50 2.93 7.02 -2.52
CA PRO A 50 2.99 5.69 -3.11
C PRO A 50 1.90 4.75 -2.59
N GLN A 51 1.46 4.90 -1.34
CA GLN A 51 0.41 4.05 -0.79
C GLN A 51 -0.95 4.30 -1.46
N GLN A 52 -1.29 5.56 -1.69
CA GLN A 52 -2.53 5.91 -2.37
C GLN A 52 -2.60 5.34 -3.79
N ARG A 53 -1.47 5.24 -4.51
CA ARG A 53 -1.43 4.65 -5.85
C ARG A 53 -1.79 3.16 -5.82
N LYS A 54 -1.16 2.38 -4.94
CA LYS A 54 -1.44 0.94 -4.80
C LYS A 54 -2.89 0.65 -4.42
N MET A 55 -3.46 1.44 -3.49
CA MET A 55 -4.86 1.27 -3.10
C MET A 55 -5.84 1.64 -4.23
N ARG A 56 -5.53 2.68 -5.01
CA ARG A 56 -6.33 3.08 -6.18
C ARG A 56 -6.28 2.02 -7.27
N GLU A 57 -5.08 1.54 -7.61
CA GLU A 57 -4.88 0.46 -8.59
C GLU A 57 -5.64 -0.81 -8.21
N HIS A 58 -5.57 -1.21 -6.93
CA HIS A 58 -6.32 -2.38 -6.46
C HIS A 58 -7.83 -2.16 -6.56
N ARG A 59 -8.32 -0.97 -6.18
CA ARG A 59 -9.74 -0.62 -6.30
C ARG A 59 -10.20 -0.61 -7.76
N GLU A 60 -9.41 -0.05 -8.66
CA GLU A 60 -9.69 -0.02 -10.11
C GLU A 60 -9.72 -1.43 -10.71
N MET A 61 -8.82 -2.32 -10.29
CA MET A 61 -8.83 -3.73 -10.69
C MET A 61 -10.15 -4.40 -10.27
N LEU A 62 -10.60 -4.20 -9.03
CA LEU A 62 -11.87 -4.75 -8.54
C LEU A 62 -13.10 -4.19 -9.28
N LEU A 63 -13.05 -2.94 -9.73
CA LEU A 63 -14.10 -2.32 -10.56
C LEU A 63 -14.08 -2.82 -12.01
N SER A 64 -12.91 -3.25 -12.50
CA SER A 64 -12.75 -3.74 -13.87
C SER A 64 -13.20 -5.19 -14.08
N LEU A 65 -13.60 -5.88 -13.01
CA LEU A 65 -14.05 -7.27 -13.05
C LEU A 65 -15.36 -7.42 -13.82
N LYS A 66 -15.35 -8.29 -14.82
CA LYS A 66 -16.53 -8.59 -15.64
C LYS A 66 -16.93 -10.05 -15.53
N ARG A 67 -18.18 -10.34 -15.89
CA ARG A 67 -18.63 -11.72 -16.12
C ARG A 67 -17.72 -12.38 -17.15
N ASN A 68 -17.44 -13.67 -16.96
CA ASN A 68 -16.52 -14.48 -17.75
C ASN A 68 -15.02 -14.19 -17.60
N ASP A 69 -14.59 -13.22 -16.81
CA ASP A 69 -13.17 -13.05 -16.52
C ASP A 69 -12.63 -14.24 -15.72
N ARG A 70 -11.41 -14.68 -16.04
CA ARG A 70 -10.66 -15.62 -15.20
C ARG A 70 -9.93 -14.82 -14.13
N ILE A 71 -10.02 -15.26 -12.90
CA ILE A 71 -9.42 -14.58 -11.76
C ILE A 71 -8.63 -15.55 -10.89
N VAL A 72 -7.71 -14.98 -10.12
CA VAL A 72 -7.03 -15.67 -9.02
C VAL A 72 -7.48 -15.03 -7.72
N THR A 73 -7.89 -15.86 -6.77
CA THR A 73 -8.19 -15.42 -5.40
C THR A 73 -6.91 -15.36 -4.57
N GLY A 74 -6.93 -14.68 -3.43
CA GLY A 74 -5.79 -14.58 -2.50
C GLY A 74 -5.31 -15.93 -1.97
N GLY A 75 -6.17 -16.97 -2.00
CA GLY A 75 -5.83 -18.34 -1.65
C GLY A 75 -5.18 -19.16 -2.78
N GLY A 76 -4.91 -18.56 -3.94
CA GLY A 76 -4.33 -19.24 -5.10
C GLY A 76 -5.33 -20.04 -5.94
N ILE A 77 -6.63 -19.93 -5.65
CA ILE A 77 -7.67 -20.62 -6.42
C ILE A 77 -7.94 -19.84 -7.71
N VAL A 78 -7.91 -20.55 -8.84
CA VAL A 78 -8.24 -20.03 -10.16
C VAL A 78 -9.67 -20.42 -10.51
N GLY A 79 -10.46 -19.46 -10.99
CA GLY A 79 -11.82 -19.71 -11.40
C GLY A 79 -12.33 -18.68 -12.41
N ARG A 80 -13.54 -18.89 -12.90
CA ARG A 80 -14.22 -18.01 -13.85
C ARG A 80 -15.40 -17.31 -13.16
N ILE A 81 -15.51 -16.00 -13.35
CA ILE A 81 -16.65 -15.23 -12.82
C ILE A 81 -17.91 -15.62 -13.60
N THR A 82 -18.90 -16.18 -12.92
CA THR A 82 -20.20 -16.55 -13.52
C THR A 82 -21.25 -15.47 -13.32
N ASN A 83 -21.24 -14.83 -12.15
CA ASN A 83 -22.17 -13.76 -11.83
C ASN A 83 -21.46 -12.67 -11.03
N VAL A 84 -21.62 -11.43 -11.49
CA VAL A 84 -21.24 -10.23 -10.74
C VAL A 84 -22.54 -9.60 -10.30
N ARG A 85 -22.73 -9.52 -8.99
CA ARG A 85 -23.81 -8.74 -8.40
C ARG A 85 -23.33 -7.30 -8.22
N ASP A 86 -24.07 -6.37 -8.80
CA ASP A 86 -23.78 -4.95 -8.68
C ASP A 86 -24.09 -4.49 -7.25
N ASN A 87 -23.22 -3.67 -6.65
CA ASN A 87 -23.29 -3.22 -5.25
C ASN A 87 -23.17 -4.29 -4.15
N SER A 88 -22.83 -5.54 -4.46
CA SER A 88 -22.42 -6.51 -3.42
C SER A 88 -20.92 -6.72 -3.41
N ASP A 89 -20.38 -6.90 -2.21
CA ASP A 89 -18.97 -7.27 -2.00
C ASP A 89 -18.71 -8.75 -2.34
N GLU A 90 -19.72 -9.49 -2.78
CA GLU A 90 -19.65 -10.90 -3.14
C GLU A 90 -19.80 -11.10 -4.65
N ILE A 91 -19.09 -12.09 -5.20
CA ILE A 91 -19.21 -12.56 -6.59
C ILE A 91 -19.28 -14.08 -6.65
N GLU A 92 -19.98 -14.62 -7.65
CA GLU A 92 -20.05 -16.07 -7.88
C GLU A 92 -18.97 -16.50 -8.89
N VAL A 93 -18.13 -17.44 -8.46
CA VAL A 93 -17.00 -17.95 -9.24
C VAL A 93 -17.16 -19.45 -9.39
N GLU A 94 -16.97 -19.93 -10.62
CA GLU A 94 -16.91 -21.35 -10.94
C GLU A 94 -15.45 -21.80 -10.94
N ILE A 95 -15.12 -22.76 -10.09
CA ILE A 95 -13.77 -23.32 -9.94
C ILE A 95 -13.65 -24.62 -10.74
N ALA A 96 -14.72 -25.41 -10.77
CA ALA A 96 -14.80 -26.69 -11.45
C ALA A 96 -16.22 -26.88 -12.04
N PRO A 97 -16.41 -27.81 -12.99
CA PRO A 97 -17.74 -28.07 -13.56
C PRO A 97 -18.76 -28.38 -12.47
N ASN A 98 -19.87 -27.64 -12.45
CA ASN A 98 -20.93 -27.71 -11.42
C ASN A 98 -20.53 -27.26 -10.00
N VAL A 99 -19.33 -26.71 -9.79
CA VAL A 99 -18.90 -26.18 -8.49
C VAL A 99 -18.83 -24.66 -8.56
N ARG A 100 -19.83 -24.01 -7.96
CA ARG A 100 -19.91 -22.55 -7.80
C ARG A 100 -19.64 -22.19 -6.35
N VAL A 101 -18.78 -21.22 -6.14
CA VAL A 101 -18.50 -20.65 -4.82
C VAL A 101 -18.71 -19.15 -4.84
N THR A 102 -19.12 -18.62 -3.70
CA THR A 102 -19.23 -17.19 -3.48
C THR A 102 -17.95 -16.71 -2.82
N VAL A 103 -17.29 -15.73 -3.43
CA VAL A 103 -16.05 -15.14 -2.90
C VAL A 103 -16.21 -13.65 -2.74
N VAL A 104 -15.52 -13.09 -1.74
CA VAL A 104 -15.49 -11.66 -1.50
C VAL A 104 -14.61 -10.99 -2.55
N ARG A 105 -15.12 -9.94 -3.19
CA ARG A 105 -14.46 -9.17 -4.26
C ARG A 105 -13.09 -8.67 -3.80
N GLY A 106 -12.98 -8.17 -2.58
CA GLY A 106 -11.72 -7.70 -2.01
C GLY A 106 -10.62 -8.78 -1.86
N THR A 107 -10.95 -10.05 -1.99
CA THR A 107 -9.96 -11.16 -1.90
C THR A 107 -9.34 -11.53 -3.25
N ILE A 108 -9.73 -10.87 -4.33
CA ILE A 108 -9.23 -11.17 -5.68
C ILE A 108 -7.85 -10.54 -5.83
N SER A 109 -6.85 -11.36 -6.17
CA SER A 109 -5.46 -10.92 -6.27
C SER A 109 -5.11 -10.45 -7.68
N SER A 110 -5.62 -11.12 -8.71
CA SER A 110 -5.35 -10.77 -10.10
C SER A 110 -6.43 -11.28 -11.06
N VAL A 111 -6.47 -10.67 -12.24
CA VAL A 111 -7.31 -11.09 -13.37
C VAL A 111 -6.41 -11.70 -14.43
N ILE A 112 -6.65 -12.97 -14.77
CA ILE A 112 -5.97 -13.66 -15.86
C ILE A 112 -6.73 -13.32 -17.15
N ARG A 113 -6.35 -12.21 -17.78
CA ARG A 113 -6.81 -11.89 -19.13
C ARG A 113 -5.84 -12.58 -20.09
N ALA A 114 -6.35 -13.46 -20.96
CA ALA A 114 -5.52 -14.09 -21.99
C ALA A 114 -4.77 -12.99 -22.75
N GLU A 115 -3.46 -13.16 -22.86
CA GLU A 115 -2.51 -12.23 -23.44
C GLU A 115 -3.05 -11.61 -24.74
N GLY A 116 -3.42 -10.33 -24.69
CA GLY A 116 -4.09 -9.67 -25.81
C GLY A 116 -4.71 -8.30 -25.55
N SER A 117 -4.70 -7.75 -24.34
CA SER A 117 -5.14 -6.36 -24.12
C SER A 117 -4.68 -5.80 -22.78
N GLY A 118 -3.55 -5.08 -22.79
CA GLY A 118 -3.16 -4.14 -21.73
C GLY A 118 -1.88 -4.45 -20.99
N ALA A 119 -0.73 -4.42 -21.68
CA ALA A 119 0.56 -4.19 -21.05
C ALA A 119 0.77 -2.69 -20.80
N PRO A 120 1.19 -2.25 -19.61
CA PRO A 120 2.06 -1.11 -19.48
C PRO A 120 3.52 -1.59 -19.57
N THR A 121 4.10 -1.31 -20.73
CA THR A 121 5.53 -1.33 -21.03
C THR A 121 6.33 -0.56 -19.97
N GLY A 122 7.41 -1.18 -19.48
CA GLY A 122 8.44 -0.59 -18.60
C GLY A 122 8.84 -1.61 -17.52
N THR A 123 9.92 -2.38 -17.63
CA THR A 123 11.28 -1.91 -17.88
C THR A 123 12.12 -3.14 -18.22
N ALA A 124 12.54 -3.27 -19.48
CA ALA A 124 13.71 -4.05 -19.86
C ALA A 124 14.82 -3.06 -20.20
N PRO A 125 15.94 -3.00 -19.47
CA PRO A 125 17.16 -2.50 -20.06
C PRO A 125 17.83 -3.65 -20.81
N ALA A 126 17.63 -3.65 -22.12
CA ALA A 126 18.52 -4.29 -23.07
C ALA A 126 19.83 -3.50 -23.15
N LYS A 127 20.97 -4.20 -22.98
CA LYS A 127 22.29 -4.03 -23.63
C LYS A 127 23.17 -5.15 -23.04
N ALA A 128 23.53 -6.23 -23.74
CA ALA A 128 24.26 -6.35 -25.02
C ALA A 128 25.64 -5.66 -24.97
N GLY A 129 26.71 -6.46 -25.06
CA GLY A 129 28.10 -6.02 -25.20
C GLY A 129 29.03 -6.68 -24.21
#